data_AF-A0A1I9GC05-F1
#
_entry.id   AF-A0A1I9GC05-F1
#
_cell.length_a   1.000
_cell.length_b   1.000
_cell.length_c   1.000
_cell.angle_alpha   90.00
_cell.angle_beta   90.00
_cell.angle_gamma   90.00
#
_symmetry.space_group_name_H-M   'P 1'
#
loop_
_entity.id
_entity.type
_entity.pdbx_description
1 polymer ?
#
loop_
_entity_poly.entity_id
_entity_poly.type
_entity_poly.pdbx_seq_one_letter_code
_entity_poly.pdbx_strand_id
1 'polypeptide(L)'
;MDLSNFPMDVQTCYLIYESFNYNNQEVRMRWNTINPNPVYTVSEILLPDFILINITSTLRIEKYPAGMWDELHVNLTFERRCIWYFMQAYVPTYLTIFIR
;
A
#
# COMPACT_ATOMS: atom_id res chain seq x y z
N MET A 1 3.98 -8.03 -3.17
CA MET A 1 5.25 -7.28 -3.16
C MET A 1 6.07 -7.77 -4.34
N ASP A 2 6.55 -6.85 -5.16
CA ASP A 2 7.41 -7.15 -6.32
C ASP A 2 8.79 -6.51 -6.10
N LEU A 3 9.85 -7.33 -6.03
CA LEU A 3 11.21 -6.90 -5.70
C LEU A 3 12.12 -6.82 -6.93
N SER A 4 11.56 -6.87 -8.14
CA SER A 4 12.31 -6.82 -9.40
C SER A 4 13.23 -5.59 -9.52
N ASN A 5 12.79 -4.44 -9.01
CA ASN A 5 13.54 -3.17 -9.06
C ASN A 5 14.23 -2.79 -7.75
N PHE A 6 14.49 -3.75 -6.86
CA PHE A 6 15.17 -3.48 -5.60
C PHE A 6 16.56 -2.84 -5.82
N PRO A 7 16.96 -1.79 -5.07
CA PRO A 7 16.26 -1.14 -3.95
C PRO A 7 15.39 0.07 -4.33
N MET A 8 15.20 0.36 -5.62
CA MET A 8 14.37 1.47 -6.14
C MET A 8 12.94 1.02 -6.46
N ASP A 9 12.38 0.17 -5.60
CA ASP A 9 11.05 -0.40 -5.75
C ASP A 9 9.95 0.45 -5.09
N VAL A 10 8.76 0.39 -5.69
CA VAL A 10 7.51 0.93 -5.14
C VAL A 10 6.61 -0.25 -4.81
N GLN A 11 6.07 -0.27 -3.60
CA GLN A 11 5.19 -1.34 -3.13
C GLN A 11 3.79 -0.79 -2.88
N THR A 12 2.79 -1.49 -3.41
CA THR A 12 1.39 -1.23 -3.06
C THR A 12 0.87 -2.34 -2.17
N CYS A 13 0.38 -1.97 -0.98
CA CYS A 13 -0.27 -2.85 -0.04
C CYS A 13 -1.78 -2.58 -0.06
N TYR A 14 -2.56 -3.65 0.10
CA TYR A 14 -4.02 -3.59 0.07
C TYR A 14 -4.57 -3.93 1.44
N LEU A 15 -5.54 -3.14 1.89
CA LEU A 15 -6.33 -3.41 3.09
C LEU A 15 -7.79 -3.45 2.67
N ILE A 16 -8.40 -4.62 2.80
CA ILE A 16 -9.76 -4.88 2.34
C ILE A 16 -10.65 -5.05 3.56
N TYR A 17 -11.74 -4.29 3.64
CA TYR A 17 -12.77 -4.45 4.64
C TYR A 17 -14.03 -5.02 3.99
N GLU A 18 -14.58 -6.05 4.62
CA GLU A 18 -15.80 -6.72 4.19
C GLU A 18 -16.57 -7.24 5.41
N SER A 19 -17.86 -7.48 5.23
CA SER A 19 -18.68 -8.20 6.21
C SER A 19 -18.50 -9.70 6.04
N PHE A 20 -18.11 -10.39 7.11
CA PHE A 20 -17.90 -11.84 7.05
C PHE A 20 -19.19 -12.64 6.81
N ASN A 21 -20.28 -12.34 7.55
CA ASN A 21 -21.52 -13.13 7.48
C ASN A 21 -22.63 -12.50 6.64
N TYR A 22 -22.71 -11.16 6.60
CA TYR A 22 -23.82 -10.45 5.97
C TYR A 22 -23.46 -10.07 4.54
N ASN A 23 -24.35 -10.37 3.60
CA ASN A 23 -24.18 -10.01 2.20
C ASN A 23 -24.57 -8.55 1.92
N ASN A 24 -24.42 -8.10 0.66
CA ASN A 24 -24.77 -6.74 0.26
C ASN A 24 -26.28 -6.44 0.20
N GLN A 25 -27.16 -7.39 0.50
CA GLN A 25 -28.60 -7.14 0.64
C GLN A 25 -28.95 -6.80 2.09
N GLU A 26 -28.21 -7.36 3.04
CA GLU A 26 -28.38 -7.11 4.48
C GLU A 26 -27.56 -5.92 4.96
N VAL A 27 -26.30 -5.80 4.51
CA VAL A 27 -25.39 -4.72 4.92
C VAL A 27 -24.73 -4.08 3.70
N ARG A 28 -24.94 -2.77 3.53
CA ARG A 28 -24.25 -1.97 2.51
C ARG A 28 -23.06 -1.25 3.12
N MET A 29 -21.87 -1.53 2.60
CA MET A 29 -20.66 -0.78 2.96
C MET A 29 -20.43 0.34 1.95
N ARG A 30 -20.05 1.53 2.42
CA ARG A 30 -19.74 2.68 1.55
C ARG A 30 -18.75 3.61 2.23
N TRP A 31 -17.89 4.21 1.43
CA TRP A 31 -17.03 5.29 1.89
C TRP A 31 -17.86 6.54 2.23
N ASN A 32 -17.37 7.33 3.18
CA ASN A 32 -17.98 8.61 3.51
C ASN A 32 -17.89 9.55 2.31
N THR A 33 -19.02 9.96 1.75
CA THR A 33 -19.11 10.83 0.56
C THR A 33 -18.95 12.31 0.89
N ILE A 34 -19.00 12.70 2.17
CA ILE A 34 -18.84 14.09 2.61
C ILE A 34 -17.38 14.52 2.49
N ASN A 35 -16.45 13.61 2.80
CA ASN A 35 -15.03 13.88 2.72
C ASN A 35 -14.48 13.36 1.38
N PRO A 36 -13.69 14.16 0.65
CA PRO A 36 -13.05 13.69 -0.58
C PRO A 36 -12.04 12.56 -0.31
N ASN A 37 -11.44 12.54 0.88
CA ASN A 37 -10.51 11.51 1.34
C ASN A 37 -11.12 10.79 2.55
N PRO A 38 -11.85 9.68 2.36
CA PRO A 38 -12.51 8.96 3.46
C PRO A 38 -11.51 8.21 4.34
N VAL A 39 -10.29 7.97 3.84
CA VAL A 39 -9.19 7.36 4.58
C VAL A 39 -8.07 8.38 4.72
N TYR A 40 -7.66 8.63 5.95
CA TYR A 40 -6.56 9.54 6.28
C TYR A 40 -5.80 9.01 7.49
N THR A 41 -4.54 9.42 7.60
CA THR A 41 -3.68 9.05 8.72
C THR A 41 -3.99 9.90 9.94
N VAL A 42 -4.17 9.27 11.10
CA VAL A 42 -4.40 9.99 12.38
C VAL A 42 -3.11 10.61 12.92
N SER A 43 -1.97 9.98 12.64
CA SER A 43 -0.64 10.42 13.04
C SER A 43 0.36 10.18 11.91
N GLU A 44 1.52 10.81 12.00
CA GLU A 44 2.59 10.62 11.02
C GLU A 44 3.06 9.16 11.03
N ILE A 45 3.03 8.51 9.86
CA ILE A 45 3.48 7.14 9.70
C ILE A 45 4.98 7.16 9.37
N LEU A 46 5.79 6.89 10.37
CA LEU A 46 7.24 6.78 10.24
C LEU A 46 7.64 5.31 10.11
N LEU A 47 8.00 4.90 8.89
CA LEU A 47 8.59 3.60 8.62
C LEU A 47 10.11 3.77 8.42
N PRO A 48 10.94 2.84 8.93
CA PRO A 48 12.40 2.96 8.81
C PRO A 48 12.88 2.87 7.36
N ASP A 49 12.31 1.93 6.59
CA ASP A 49 12.76 1.62 5.23
C ASP A 49 11.88 2.22 4.14
N PHE A 50 10.69 2.71 4.49
CA PHE A 50 9.68 3.13 3.52
C PHE A 50 9.13 4.53 3.81
N ILE A 51 8.57 5.15 2.78
CA ILE A 51 7.82 6.40 2.87
C ILE A 51 6.44 6.14 2.25
N LEU A 52 5.37 6.50 2.96
CA LEU A 52 4.02 6.43 2.41
C LEU A 52 3.82 7.59 1.43
N ILE A 53 3.61 7.26 0.15
CA ILE A 53 3.46 8.25 -0.93
C ILE A 53 1.99 8.59 -1.16
N ASN A 54 1.12 7.57 -1.13
CA ASN A 54 -0.27 7.73 -1.53
C ASN A 54 -1.19 6.76 -0.81
N ILE A 55 -2.42 7.22 -0.56
CA ILE A 55 -3.53 6.43 -0.02
C ILE A 55 -4.70 6.61 -0.96
N THR A 56 -5.24 5.51 -1.47
CA THR A 56 -6.45 5.55 -2.31
C THR A 56 -7.49 4.59 -1.75
N SER A 57 -8.75 5.00 -1.79
CA SER A 57 -9.88 4.23 -1.30
C SER A 57 -10.84 3.92 -2.43
N THR A 58 -11.20 2.66 -2.61
CA THR A 58 -12.14 2.22 -3.66
C THR A 58 -13.19 1.29 -3.07
N LEU A 59 -14.38 1.27 -3.66
CA LEU A 59 -15.43 0.31 -3.31
C LEU A 59 -15.55 -0.68 -4.47
N ARG A 60 -15.59 -1.97 -4.14
CA ARG A 60 -15.79 -3.05 -5.09
C ARG A 60 -16.98 -3.89 -4.66
N ILE A 61 -17.66 -4.47 -5.64
CA ILE A 61 -18.72 -5.44 -5.38
C ILE A 61 -18.21 -6.76 -5.92
N GLU A 62 -17.96 -7.70 -5.02
CA GLU A 62 -17.39 -9.01 -5.36
C GLU A 62 -18.43 -10.11 -5.24
N LYS A 63 -18.30 -11.11 -6.11
CA LYS A 63 -19.21 -12.25 -6.17
C LYS A 63 -18.61 -13.43 -5.44
N TYR A 64 -19.30 -13.87 -4.40
CA TYR A 64 -19.00 -15.09 -3.66
C TYR A 64 -20.05 -16.17 -3.94
N PRO A 65 -19.77 -17.46 -3.64
CA PRO A 65 -20.75 -18.53 -3.83
C PRO A 65 -22.09 -18.29 -3.12
N ALA A 66 -22.06 -17.57 -2.00
CA ALA A 66 -23.23 -17.27 -1.18
C ALA A 66 -23.99 -15.99 -1.61
N GLY A 67 -23.61 -15.32 -2.71
CA GLY A 67 -24.18 -14.02 -3.12
C GLY A 67 -23.15 -12.93 -3.47
N MET A 68 -23.53 -11.66 -3.30
CA MET A 68 -22.69 -10.50 -3.61
C MET A 68 -22.30 -9.78 -2.31
N TRP A 69 -21.05 -9.34 -2.21
CA TRP A 69 -20.52 -8.58 -1.06
C TRP A 69 -19.99 -7.23 -1.49
N ASP A 70 -20.15 -6.24 -0.63
CA ASP A 70 -19.51 -4.94 -0.78
C ASP A 70 -18.15 -4.99 -0.07
N GLU A 71 -17.07 -4.71 -0.79
CA GLU A 71 -15.70 -4.66 -0.28
C GLU A 71 -15.16 -3.23 -0.34
N LEU A 72 -14.61 -2.75 0.77
CA LEU A 72 -13.93 -1.46 0.86
C LEU A 72 -12.42 -1.68 0.79
N HIS A 73 -11.82 -1.27 -0.32
CA HIS A 73 -10.40 -1.43 -0.60
C HIS A 73 -9.65 -0.16 -0.28
N VAL A 74 -8.60 -0.27 0.51
CA VAL A 74 -7.63 0.79 0.80
C VAL A 74 -6.29 0.38 0.23
N ASN A 75 -5.79 1.14 -0.74
CA ASN A 75 -4.49 0.90 -1.35
C ASN A 75 -3.50 1.91 -0.77
N LEU A 76 -2.44 1.38 -0.16
CA LEU A 76 -1.35 2.13 0.45
C LEU A 76 -0.12 1.95 -0.43
N THR A 77 0.36 3.04 -1.02
CA THR A 77 1.55 3.01 -1.88
C THR A 77 2.77 3.54 -1.12
N PHE A 78 3.80 2.71 -1.03
CA PHE A 78 5.03 2.96 -0.30
C PHE A 78 6.23 3.02 -1.26
N GLU A 79 7.11 4.00 -1.06
CA GLU A 79 8.43 4.07 -1.71
C GLU A 79 9.51 3.57 -0.76
N ARG A 80 10.48 2.81 -1.26
CA ARG A 80 11.64 2.43 -0.45
C ARG A 80 12.66 3.57 -0.36
N ARG A 81 13.20 3.80 0.84
CA ARG A 81 14.32 4.71 1.09
C ARG A 81 15.62 4.11 0.54
N CYS A 82 16.04 4.56 -0.64
CA CYS A 82 17.19 4.00 -1.35
C CYS A 82 18.56 4.41 -0.76
N ILE A 83 18.63 5.51 -0.01
CA ILE A 83 19.89 6.14 0.43
C ILE A 83 20.77 5.17 1.23
N TRP A 84 20.17 4.38 2.13
CA TRP A 84 20.90 3.40 2.93
C TRP A 84 21.56 2.32 2.05
N TYR A 85 20.80 1.75 1.10
CA TYR A 85 21.31 0.76 0.15
C TYR A 85 22.39 1.33 -0.76
N PHE A 86 22.25 2.60 -1.17
CA PHE A 86 23.27 3.29 -1.96
C PHE A 86 24.59 3.42 -1.20
N MET A 87 24.55 3.89 0.05
CA MET A 87 25.75 4.06 0.88
C MET A 87 26.40 2.72 1.24
N GLN A 88 25.60 1.68 1.53
CA GLN A 88 26.12 0.40 1.99
C GLN A 88 26.64 -0.50 0.85
N ALA A 89 26.04 -0.45 -0.35
CA ALA A 89 26.39 -1.36 -1.44
C ALA A 89 27.07 -0.65 -2.63
N TYR A 90 26.50 0.44 -3.13
CA TYR A 90 26.95 1.06 -4.38
C TYR A 90 28.25 1.86 -4.20
N VAL A 91 28.36 2.64 -3.12
CA VAL A 91 29.58 3.41 -2.83
C VAL A 91 30.81 2.51 -2.63
N PRO A 92 30.81 1.48 -1.75
CA PRO A 92 32.01 0.66 -1.53
C PRO A 92 32.39 -0.18 -2.75
N THR A 93 31.42 -0.68 -3.52
CA THR A 93 31.71 -1.43 -4.76
C THR A 93 32.37 -0.54 -5.82
N TYR A 94 31.87 0.68 -5.98
CA TYR A 94 32.44 1.65 -6.91
C TYR A 94 33.85 2.10 -6.52
N LEU A 95 34.09 2.39 -5.24
CA LEU A 95 35.43 2.70 -4.73
C LEU A 95 36.41 1.54 -4.93
N THR A 96 35.95 0.29 -4.76
CA THR A 96 36.78 -0.91 -4.98
C THR A 96 37.19 -1.04 -6.45
N ILE A 97 36.31 -0.70 -7.39
CA ILE A 97 36.63 -0.70 -8.83
C ILE A 97 37.63 0.42 -9.13
N PHE A 98 37.46 1.61 -8.55
CA PHE A 98 38.32 2.75 -8.82
C PHE A 98 39.75 2.64 -8.27
N ILE A 99 39.90 2.00 -7.11
CA ILE A 99 41.21 1.80 -6.47
C ILE A 99 42.03 0.73 -7.20
N ARG A 100 41.37 -0.12 -8.01
CA ARG A 100 41.99 -1.23 -8.73
C ARG A 100 42.40 -0.81 -10.14
#